data_AF-A0A973PI29-F1
#
_entry.id   AF-A0A973PI29-F1
#
_cell.length_a   1.000
_cell.length_b   1.000
_cell.length_c   1.000
_cell.angle_alpha   90.00
_cell.angle_beta   90.00
_cell.angle_gamma   90.00
#
_symmetry.space_group_name_H-M   'P 1'
#
loop_
_entity.id
_entity.type
_entity.pdbx_description
1 polymer ?
#
loop_
_entity_poly.entity_id
_entity_poly.type
_entity_poly.pdbx_seq_one_letter_code
_entity_poly.pdbx_strand_id
1 'polypeptide(L)'
;MSLLVDRLPEDIDADPDAIFDAFVAWNSERGLTLYPAQEEALIEVVSGSNLILATPTGSGKSLVAAGAHFAALTRDVRTFYTAPIKAL
;
A
#
# COMPACT_ATOMS: atom_id res chain seq x y z
N MET A 1 -6.35 4.90 -17.58
CA MET A 1 -5.97 4.08 -16.41
C MET A 1 -6.34 4.90 -15.18
N SER A 2 -7.14 4.36 -14.27
CA SER A 2 -7.56 5.10 -13.07
C SER A 2 -6.38 5.32 -12.13
N LEU A 3 -6.39 6.44 -11.42
CA LEU A 3 -5.44 6.71 -10.36
C LEU A 3 -5.78 5.83 -9.15
N LEU A 4 -4.79 5.53 -8.31
CA LEU A 4 -5.04 4.77 -7.07
C LEU A 4 -6.00 5.54 -6.14
N VAL A 5 -5.93 6.87 -6.14
CA VAL A 5 -6.84 7.70 -5.34
C VAL A 5 -8.30 7.64 -5.81
N ASP A 6 -8.55 7.24 -7.06
CA ASP A 6 -9.91 7.00 -7.57
C ASP A 6 -10.53 5.72 -6.97
N ARG A 7 -9.75 4.95 -6.20
CA ARG A 7 -10.18 3.71 -5.50
C ARG A 7 -10.41 3.93 -4.01
N LEU A 8 -10.31 5.16 -3.52
CA LEU A 8 -10.59 5.44 -2.12
C LEU A 8 -12.05 5.08 -1.82
N PRO A 9 -12.31 4.37 -0.72
CA PRO A 9 -13.67 4.10 -0.27
C PRO A 9 -14.35 5.41 0.15
N GLU A 10 -15.69 5.43 0.08
CA GLU A 10 -16.47 6.59 0.53
C GLU A 10 -16.44 6.76 2.06
N ASP A 11 -16.27 5.66 2.81
CA ASP A 11 -16.23 5.62 4.27
C ASP A 11 -14.79 5.72 4.82
N ILE A 12 -14.61 6.54 5.86
CA ILE A 12 -13.31 6.88 6.50
C ILE A 12 -12.73 5.73 7.36
N ASP A 13 -13.45 4.63 7.54
CA ASP A 13 -12.98 3.43 8.24
C ASP A 13 -13.44 2.17 7.51
N ALA A 14 -13.16 2.12 6.21
CA ALA A 14 -13.46 0.96 5.40
C ALA A 14 -12.77 -0.32 5.93
N ASP A 15 -13.43 -1.45 5.71
CA ASP A 15 -12.93 -2.78 6.02
C ASP A 15 -11.50 -2.99 5.48
N PRO A 16 -10.51 -3.41 6.31
CA PRO A 16 -9.16 -3.72 5.86
C PRO A 16 -9.10 -4.59 4.61
N ASP A 17 -9.99 -5.59 4.50
CA ASP A 17 -10.06 -6.47 3.33
C ASP A 17 -10.45 -5.69 2.06
N ALA A 18 -11.41 -4.77 2.16
CA ALA A 18 -11.80 -3.92 1.04
C ALA A 18 -10.68 -2.97 0.60
N ILE A 19 -9.91 -2.43 1.55
CA ILE A 19 -8.74 -1.57 1.25
C ILE A 19 -7.66 -2.39 0.53
N PHE A 20 -7.39 -3.61 1.01
CA PHE A 20 -6.43 -4.51 0.38
C PHE A 20 -6.86 -4.88 -1.04
N ASP A 21 -8.11 -5.32 -1.22
CA ASP A 21 -8.65 -5.72 -2.52
C ASP A 21 -8.64 -4.58 -3.53
N ALA A 22 -8.99 -3.36 -3.11
CA ALA A 22 -8.92 -2.18 -3.97
C ALA A 22 -7.49 -1.92 -4.48
N PHE A 23 -6.49 -2.09 -3.62
CA PHE A 23 -5.09 -1.92 -3.99
C PHE A 23 -4.59 -3.05 -4.92
N VAL A 24 -4.98 -4.31 -4.66
CA VAL A 24 -4.64 -5.46 -5.50
C VAL A 24 -5.27 -5.34 -6.88
N ALA A 25 -6.56 -4.97 -6.96
CA ALA A 25 -7.26 -4.77 -8.21
C ALA A 25 -6.59 -3.68 -9.06
N TRP A 26 -6.23 -2.55 -8.44
CA TRP A 26 -5.55 -1.46 -9.14
C TRP A 26 -4.18 -1.86 -9.71
N ASN A 27 -3.42 -2.71 -9.01
CA ASN A 27 -2.17 -3.25 -9.54
C ASN A 27 -2.40 -4.28 -10.66
N SER A 28 -3.43 -5.10 -10.52
CA SER A 28 -3.76 -6.14 -11.50
C SER A 28 -4.15 -5.54 -12.85
N GLU A 29 -4.90 -4.43 -12.86
CA GLU A 29 -5.22 -3.65 -14.07
C GLU A 29 -3.98 -3.10 -14.79
N ARG A 30 -2.85 -3.01 -14.08
CA ARG A 30 -1.56 -2.54 -14.59
C ARG A 30 -0.64 -3.71 -14.99
N GLY A 31 -1.15 -4.94 -14.97
CA GLY A 31 -0.40 -6.15 -15.25
C GLY A 31 0.59 -6.53 -14.16
N LEU A 32 0.39 -6.06 -12.92
CA LEU A 32 1.22 -6.38 -11.78
C LEU A 32 0.49 -7.33 -10.84
N THR A 33 1.17 -8.41 -10.45
CA THR A 33 0.76 -9.28 -9.35
C THR A 33 1.72 -9.05 -8.20
N LEU A 34 1.18 -8.96 -6.99
CA LEU A 34 2.00 -8.77 -5.80
C LEU A 34 2.84 -10.03 -5.53
N TYR A 35 4.04 -9.82 -4.98
CA TYR A 35 4.81 -10.94 -4.43
C TYR A 35 4.25 -11.34 -3.06
N PRO A 36 4.43 -12.60 -2.61
CA PRO A 36 3.92 -13.07 -1.32
C PRO A 36 4.31 -12.14 -0.15
N ALA A 37 5.57 -11.72 -0.08
CA ALA A 37 6.04 -10.80 0.96
C ALA A 37 5.43 -9.38 0.88
N GLN A 38 4.93 -8.97 -0.30
CA GLN A 38 4.22 -7.69 -0.45
C GLN A 38 2.76 -7.83 0.00
N GLU A 39 2.11 -8.96 -0.30
CA GLU A 39 0.76 -9.27 0.17
C GLU A 39 0.70 -9.33 1.69
N GLU A 40 1.59 -10.13 2.31
CA GLU A 40 1.70 -10.23 3.76
C GLU A 40 1.94 -8.86 4.41
N ALA A 41 2.85 -8.07 3.84
CA ALA A 41 3.12 -6.74 4.35
C ALA A 41 1.92 -5.79 4.23
N LEU A 42 1.16 -5.89 3.13
CA LEU A 42 -0.02 -5.04 2.94
C LEU A 42 -1.16 -5.42 3.88
N ILE A 43 -1.38 -6.72 4.13
CA ILE A 43 -2.36 -7.20 5.12
C ILE A 43 -2.07 -6.59 6.49
N GLU A 44 -0.81 -6.63 6.93
CA GLU A 44 -0.40 -6.02 8.21
C GLU A 44 -0.62 -4.51 8.23
N VAL A 45 -0.28 -3.81 7.14
CA VAL A 45 -0.47 -2.35 7.01
C VAL A 45 -1.95 -1.96 7.07
N VAL A 46 -2.83 -2.62 6.30
CA VAL A 46 -4.27 -2.32 6.30
C VAL A 46 -4.94 -2.73 7.62
N SER A 47 -4.33 -3.64 8.37
CA SER A 47 -4.74 -4.00 9.74
C SER A 47 -4.23 -3.01 10.80
N GLY A 48 -3.36 -2.07 10.43
CA GLY A 48 -2.79 -1.06 11.35
C GLY A 48 -1.57 -1.53 12.14
N SER A 49 -0.96 -2.65 11.77
CA SER A 49 0.26 -3.16 12.38
C SER A 49 1.50 -2.38 11.92
N ASN A 50 2.50 -2.33 12.79
CA ASN A 50 3.86 -1.92 12.42
C ASN A 50 4.63 -3.14 11.89
N LEU A 51 5.42 -2.97 10.83
CA LEU A 51 6.21 -4.06 10.26
C LEU A 51 7.59 -3.61 9.79
N ILE A 52 8.49 -4.58 9.65
CA ILE A 52 9.80 -4.42 9.00
C ILE A 52 9.82 -5.33 7.76
N LEU A 53 9.89 -4.74 6.57
CA LEU A 53 9.93 -5.49 5.32
C LEU A 53 11.38 -5.78 4.90
N ALA A 54 11.91 -6.92 5.36
CA ALA A 54 13.28 -7.36 5.09
C ALA A 54 13.41 -8.08 3.73
N THR A 55 13.19 -7.38 2.62
CA THR A 55 13.35 -7.92 1.25
C THR A 55 14.52 -7.30 0.49
N PRO A 56 15.19 -8.05 -0.42
CA PRO A 56 16.26 -7.50 -1.26
C PRO A 56 15.83 -6.28 -2.10
N THR A 57 16.81 -5.54 -2.61
CA THR A 57 16.54 -4.51 -3.64
C THR A 57 15.98 -5.17 -4.90
N GLY A 58 15.05 -4.50 -5.58
CA GLY A 58 14.32 -5.05 -6.72
C GLY A 58 13.05 -5.83 -6.36
N SER A 59 12.82 -6.16 -5.07
CA SER A 59 11.61 -6.87 -4.62
C SER A 59 10.36 -5.97 -4.48
N GLY A 60 10.37 -4.76 -5.06
CA GLY A 60 9.19 -3.88 -5.09
C GLY A 60 8.78 -3.27 -3.73
N LYS A 61 9.71 -3.03 -2.80
CA LYS A 61 9.40 -2.37 -1.49
C LYS A 61 8.64 -1.04 -1.63
N SER A 62 8.94 -0.26 -2.67
CA SER A 62 8.23 1.00 -2.95
C SER A 62 6.74 0.79 -3.23
N LEU A 63 6.34 -0.38 -3.74
CA LEU A 63 4.93 -0.69 -3.96
C LEU A 63 4.19 -0.89 -2.63
N VAL A 64 4.81 -1.55 -1.65
CA VAL A 64 4.28 -1.68 -0.29
C VAL A 64 4.16 -0.31 0.37
N ALA A 65 5.14 0.57 0.20
CA ALA A 65 5.07 1.94 0.68
C ALA A 65 3.89 2.73 0.06
N ALA A 66 3.64 2.56 -1.24
CA ALA A 66 2.48 3.16 -1.90
C ALA A 66 1.15 2.64 -1.31
N GLY A 67 1.06 1.35 -1.00
CA GLY A 67 -0.11 0.79 -0.32
C GLY A 67 -0.28 1.30 1.11
N ALA A 68 0.81 1.55 1.84
CA ALA A 68 0.75 2.21 3.15
C ALA A 68 0.25 3.66 3.06
N HIS A 69 0.66 4.41 2.03
CA HIS A 69 0.10 5.73 1.78
C HIS A 69 -1.40 5.67 1.44
N PHE A 70 -1.81 4.69 0.64
CA PHE A 70 -3.22 4.47 0.32
C PHE A 70 -4.06 4.14 1.56
N ALA A 71 -3.62 3.18 2.38
CA ALA A 71 -4.30 2.81 3.63
C ALA A 71 -4.39 3.95 4.64
N ALA A 72 -3.46 4.91 4.59
CA ALA A 72 -3.55 6.11 5.41
C ALA A 72 -4.57 7.12 4.86
N LEU A 73 -4.64 7.27 3.54
CA LEU A 73 -5.63 8.14 2.90
C LEU A 73 -7.06 7.65 3.16
N THR A 74 -7.29 6.33 3.22
CA THR A 74 -8.60 5.78 3.57
C THR A 74 -9.04 6.13 5.00
N ARG A 75 -8.09 6.52 5.87
CA ARG A 75 -8.33 6.88 7.27
C ARG A 75 -8.23 8.39 7.54
N ASP A 76 -8.15 9.20 6.48
CA ASP A 76 -7.93 10.65 6.54
C ASP A 76 -6.71 11.06 7.40
N VAL A 77 -5.61 10.28 7.34
CA VAL A 77 -4.37 10.58 8.06
C VAL A 77 -3.20 10.89 7.13
N ARG A 78 -2.26 11.68 7.65
CA ARG A 78 -1.04 12.07 6.94
C ARG A 78 0.06 11.03 7.11
N THR A 79 0.78 10.75 6.04
CA THR A 79 1.98 9.89 6.05
C THR A 79 3.25 10.69 5.78
N PHE A 80 4.37 10.15 6.26
CA PHE A 80 5.71 10.67 6.00
C PHE A 80 6.56 9.55 5.40
N TYR A 81 7.14 9.78 4.23
CA TYR A 81 8.10 8.88 3.60
C TYR A 81 9.50 9.45 3.82
N THR A 82 10.32 8.76 4.60
CA THR A 82 11.67 9.21 4.95
C THR A 82 12.71 8.37 4.24
N ALA A 83 13.73 9.02 3.69
CA ALA A 83 14.89 8.37 3.11
C ALA A 83 16.18 8.86 3.79
N PRO A 84 17.24 8.02 3.85
CA PRO A 84 18.48 8.39 4.54
C PRO A 84 19.30 9.45 3.79
N ILE A 85 19.05 9.67 2.50
CA ILE A 85 19.73 10.67 1.66
C ILE A 85 18.76 11.37 0.73
N LYS A 86 19.09 12.58 0.28
CA LYS A 86 18.23 13.43 -0.57
C LYS A 86 17.96 12.90 -1.98
N ALA A 87 18.82 12.01 -2.49
CA ALA A 87 18.73 11.51 -3.86
C ALA A 87 17.72 10.36 -4.02
N LEU A 88 17.19 9.84 -2.90
CA LEU A 88 16.20 8.77 -2.84
C LEU A 88 14.83 9.39 -2.58
#